data_AF-A0A7X9IVH0-F1
#
_entry.id   AF-A0A7X9IVH0-F1
#
_cell.length_a   1.000
_cell.length_b   1.000
_cell.length_c   1.000
_cell.angle_alpha   90.00
_cell.angle_beta   90.00
_cell.angle_gamma   90.00
#
_symmetry.space_group_name_H-M   'P 1'
#
loop_
_entity.id
_entity.type
_entity.pdbx_description
1 polymer ?
#
loop_
_entity_poly.entity_id
_entity_poly.type
_entity_poly.pdbx_seq_one_letter_code
_entity_poly.pdbx_strand_id
1 'polypeptide(L)'
;MYVRYEMRRAMRIPVELMTPDWDEPVTLTSADLSPRGCYLPSRVLLERGTPVVVSFRLGSDAAEWTLFGEVVRVSAWRRLTDRHDGGFGVRFVGTRAMDRLRLRERLRGVPPPLPRRAVRAA
;
A
#
# COMPACT_ATOMS: atom_id res chain seq x y z
N MET A 1 7.55 16.34 11.03
CA MET A 1 6.83 16.56 9.75
C MET A 1 7.28 15.48 8.76
N TYR A 2 6.44 14.51 8.42
CA TYR A 2 6.80 13.50 7.41
C TYR A 2 6.66 14.15 6.02
N VAL A 3 7.77 14.58 5.44
CA VAL A 3 7.78 15.13 4.08
C VAL A 3 7.39 14.02 3.11
N ARG A 4 6.29 14.23 2.36
CA ARG A 4 5.85 13.30 1.32
C ARG A 4 6.58 13.65 0.02
N TYR A 5 7.62 12.88 -0.30
CA TYR A 5 8.44 13.10 -1.49
C TYR A 5 7.80 12.61 -2.80
N GLU A 6 6.63 11.95 -2.74
CA GLU A 6 6.00 11.35 -3.91
C GLU A 6 4.48 11.26 -3.74
N MET A 7 3.74 11.58 -4.81
CA MET A 7 2.28 11.60 -4.80
C MET A 7 1.73 10.17 -4.79
N ARG A 8 0.93 9.84 -3.76
CA ARG A 8 0.15 8.60 -3.70
C ARG A 8 -1.09 8.74 -4.57
N ARG A 9 -1.51 7.63 -5.18
CA ARG A 9 -2.57 7.55 -6.18
C ARG A 9 -3.67 6.65 -5.66
N ALA A 10 -4.91 7.09 -5.78
CA ALA A 10 -6.08 6.33 -5.34
C ALA A 10 -6.22 5.11 -6.26
N MET A 11 -5.91 3.93 -5.75
CA MET A 11 -5.88 2.74 -6.58
C MET A 11 -6.35 1.54 -5.77
N ARG A 12 -7.31 0.82 -6.35
CA ARG A 12 -7.90 -0.40 -5.78
C ARG A 12 -7.53 -1.56 -6.69
N ILE A 13 -6.39 -2.15 -6.41
CA ILE A 13 -5.92 -3.37 -7.08
C ILE A 13 -5.70 -4.47 -6.06
N PRO A 14 -5.92 -5.73 -6.44
CA PRO A 14 -5.43 -6.88 -5.68
C PRO A 14 -3.90 -6.79 -5.55
N VAL A 15 -3.42 -7.02 -4.34
CA VAL A 15 -2.02 -7.12 -3.98
C VAL A 15 -1.88 -8.42 -3.19
N GLU A 16 -1.16 -9.35 -3.76
CA GLU A 16 -0.73 -10.54 -3.06
C GLU A 16 0.44 -10.17 -2.15
N LEU A 17 0.33 -10.54 -0.88
CA LEU A 17 1.26 -10.19 0.18
C LEU A 17 1.82 -11.46 0.80
N MET A 18 3.13 -11.60 0.79
CA MET A 18 3.84 -12.67 1.48
C MET A 18 4.70 -12.08 2.59
N THR A 19 4.73 -12.77 3.72
CA THR A 19 5.47 -12.35 4.92
C THR A 19 6.20 -13.56 5.51
N PRO A 20 7.24 -13.36 6.32
CA PRO A 20 7.90 -14.47 7.03
C PRO A 20 6.98 -15.21 8.01
N ASP A 21 5.94 -14.55 8.50
CA ASP A 21 5.09 -15.03 9.59
C ASP A 21 3.86 -15.81 9.08
N TRP A 22 3.61 -15.82 7.77
CA TRP A 22 2.44 -16.46 7.16
C TRP A 22 2.87 -17.58 6.22
N ASP A 23 2.22 -18.73 6.34
CA ASP A 23 2.52 -19.92 5.53
C ASP A 23 2.09 -19.76 4.07
N GLU A 24 1.05 -18.96 3.81
CA GLU A 24 0.49 -18.74 2.48
C GLU A 24 0.40 -17.23 2.14
N PRO A 25 0.51 -16.87 0.84
CA PRO A 25 0.26 -15.50 0.41
C PRO A 25 -1.19 -15.08 0.67
N VAL A 26 -1.37 -13.85 1.14
CA VAL A 26 -2.70 -13.27 1.37
C VAL A 26 -2.96 -12.19 0.35
N THR A 27 -4.11 -12.26 -0.31
CA THR A 27 -4.55 -11.20 -1.23
C THR A 27 -5.30 -10.11 -0.49
N LEU A 28 -4.78 -8.89 -0.52
CA LEU A 28 -5.42 -7.68 0.00
C LEU A 28 -5.74 -6.70 -1.13
N THR A 29 -6.76 -5.86 -0.97
CA THR A 29 -7.03 -4.79 -1.93
C THR A 29 -6.38 -3.50 -1.47
N SER A 30 -5.46 -2.96 -2.26
CA SER A 30 -4.84 -1.66 -1.94
C SER A 30 -5.85 -0.51 -1.86
N ALA A 31 -5.53 0.49 -1.05
CA ALA A 31 -6.27 1.77 -1.04
C ALA A 31 -5.52 2.87 -1.80
N ASP A 32 -4.19 2.80 -1.76
CA ASP A 32 -3.31 3.71 -2.49
C ASP A 32 -2.07 2.98 -3.00
N LEU A 33 -1.48 3.53 -4.06
CA LEU A 33 -0.21 3.09 -4.61
C LEU A 33 0.65 4.30 -5.01
N SER A 34 1.96 4.12 -4.93
CA SER A 34 2.98 5.05 -5.40
C SER A 34 4.22 4.26 -5.85
N PRO A 35 5.15 4.88 -6.58
CA PRO A 35 6.41 4.24 -6.93
C PRO A 35 7.29 3.82 -5.74
N ARG A 36 6.97 4.27 -4.52
CA ARG A 36 7.72 3.98 -3.30
C ARG A 36 6.98 3.09 -2.30
N GLY A 37 5.76 2.69 -2.59
CA GLY A 37 4.96 1.93 -1.63
C GLY A 37 3.46 2.08 -1.82
N CYS A 38 2.72 1.36 -1.00
CA CYS A 38 1.27 1.32 -1.00
C CYS A 38 0.68 1.45 0.41
N TYR A 39 -0.64 1.42 0.51
CA TYR A 39 -1.36 1.16 1.75
C TYR A 39 -2.34 0.01 1.54
N LEU A 40 -2.29 -0.96 2.44
CA LEU A 40 -3.11 -2.16 2.43
C LEU A 40 -4.05 -2.11 3.64
N PRO A 41 -5.34 -1.79 3.42
CA PRO A 41 -6.37 -2.04 4.40
C PRO A 41 -6.42 -3.52 4.76
N SER A 42 -6.47 -3.83 6.06
CA SER A 42 -6.53 -5.19 6.54
C SER A 42 -7.12 -5.24 7.94
N ARG A 43 -7.77 -6.37 8.26
CA ARG A 43 -8.22 -6.73 9.60
C ARG A 43 -7.12 -7.39 10.43
N VAL A 44 -6.15 -8.00 9.75
CA VAL A 44 -4.96 -8.59 10.35
C VAL A 44 -3.81 -7.62 10.13
N LEU A 45 -3.23 -7.12 11.21
CA LEU A 45 -2.18 -6.10 11.15
C LEU A 45 -0.81 -6.77 11.25
N LEU A 46 0.09 -6.38 10.35
CA LEU A 46 1.51 -6.68 10.49
C LEU A 46 2.19 -5.68 11.40
N GLU A 47 3.29 -6.10 12.00
CA GLU A 47 4.14 -5.22 12.80
C GLU A 47 4.94 -4.25 11.92
N ARG A 48 5.36 -3.14 12.51
CA ARG A 48 6.25 -2.21 11.82
C ARG A 48 7.65 -2.83 11.75
N GLY A 49 8.26 -2.75 10.57
CA GLY A 49 9.57 -3.35 10.28
C GLY A 49 9.47 -4.74 9.66
N THR A 50 8.28 -5.37 9.66
CA THR A 50 8.08 -6.67 9.01
C THR A 50 8.46 -6.57 7.52
N PRO A 51 9.43 -7.38 7.05
CA PRO A 51 9.76 -7.46 5.64
C PRO A 51 8.63 -8.20 4.92
N VAL A 52 8.30 -7.76 3.71
CA VAL A 52 7.23 -8.35 2.92
C VAL A 52 7.62 -8.44 1.45
N VAL A 53 6.99 -9.36 0.72
CA VAL A 53 6.96 -9.34 -0.74
C VAL A 53 5.54 -8.96 -1.16
N VAL A 54 5.44 -8.01 -2.09
CA VAL A 54 4.17 -7.61 -2.69
C VAL A 54 4.17 -7.94 -4.18
N SER A 55 3.10 -8.58 -4.64
CA SER A 55 2.86 -8.88 -6.05
C SER A 55 1.55 -8.25 -6.50
N PHE A 56 1.55 -7.53 -7.63
CA PHE A 56 0.34 -6.93 -8.19
C PHE A 56 0.44 -6.68 -9.70
N ARG A 57 -0.72 -6.52 -10.36
CA ARG A 57 -0.83 -6.13 -11.77
C ARG A 57 -1.44 -4.73 -11.90
N LEU A 58 -1.05 -3.99 -12.94
CA LEU A 58 -1.55 -2.64 -13.22
C LEU A 58 -2.20 -2.56 -14.60
N GLY A 59 -3.47 -2.14 -14.64
CA GLY A 59 -4.23 -2.00 -15.87
C GLY A 59 -4.46 -3.35 -16.56
N SER A 60 -4.60 -3.33 -17.89
CA SER A 60 -4.75 -4.52 -18.74
C SER A 60 -3.42 -5.20 -19.07
N ASP A 61 -2.32 -4.81 -18.41
CA ASP A 61 -0.99 -5.34 -18.70
C ASP A 61 -0.85 -6.77 -18.15
N ALA A 62 -0.12 -7.63 -18.86
CA ALA A 62 0.11 -9.01 -18.43
C ALA A 62 1.23 -9.10 -17.37
N ALA A 63 2.12 -8.11 -17.32
CA ALA A 63 3.31 -8.14 -16.47
C ALA A 63 2.97 -7.91 -14.99
N GLU A 64 3.38 -8.86 -14.15
CA GLU A 64 3.28 -8.77 -12.70
C GLU A 64 4.46 -8.01 -12.11
N TRP A 65 4.15 -7.15 -11.14
CA TRP A 65 5.13 -6.42 -10.35
C TRP A 65 5.36 -7.16 -9.05
N THR A 66 6.55 -7.72 -8.86
CA THR A 66 6.96 -8.35 -7.60
C THR A 66 8.06 -7.52 -6.96
N LEU A 67 7.77 -6.92 -5.81
CA LEU A 67 8.64 -5.97 -5.14
C LEU A 67 8.85 -6.37 -3.68
N PHE A 68 10.08 -6.24 -3.20
CA PHE A 68 10.36 -6.30 -1.76
C PHE A 68 9.86 -5.02 -1.08
N GLY A 69 9.36 -5.17 0.13
CA GLY A 69 8.87 -4.07 0.94
C GLY A 69 9.12 -4.26 2.43
N GLU A 70 8.83 -3.21 3.17
CA GLU A 70 8.88 -3.17 4.62
C GLU A 70 7.65 -2.42 5.13
N VAL A 71 7.02 -2.94 6.19
CA VAL A 71 5.92 -2.25 6.86
C VAL A 71 6.45 -1.02 7.61
N VAL A 72 6.11 0.18 7.15
CA VAL A 72 6.63 1.44 7.73
C VAL A 72 5.64 2.15 8.65
N ARG A 73 4.35 1.80 8.57
CA ARG A 73 3.31 2.34 9.44
C ARG A 73 2.19 1.33 9.62
N VAL A 74 1.60 1.31 10.81
CA VAL A 74 0.41 0.54 11.15
C VAL A 74 -0.65 1.51 11.65
N SER A 75 -1.87 1.40 11.11
CA SER A 75 -3.03 2.20 11.49
C SER A 75 -4.07 1.26 12.07
N ALA A 76 -4.08 1.12 13.40
CA ALA A 76 -5.00 0.26 14.12
C ALA A 76 -6.33 0.98 14.43
N TRP A 77 -7.40 0.20 14.58
CA TRP A 77 -8.72 0.63 15.05
C TRP A 77 -8.69 1.02 16.53
N ARG A 78 -8.15 2.18 16.86
CA ARG A 78 -7.97 2.54 18.27
C ARG A 78 -9.20 3.21 18.87
N ARG A 79 -10.21 3.59 18.07
CA ARG A 79 -11.43 4.24 18.57
C ARG A 79 -12.68 3.47 18.20
N LEU A 80 -13.63 3.39 19.13
CA LEU A 80 -14.96 2.80 18.93
C LEU A 80 -15.71 3.42 17.72
N THR A 81 -15.39 4.66 17.39
CA THR A 81 -15.99 5.41 16.27
C THR A 81 -15.25 5.27 14.94
N ASP A 82 -14.13 4.54 14.87
CA ASP A 82 -13.38 4.36 13.63
C ASP A 82 -14.19 3.49 12.66
N ARG A 83 -14.84 4.13 11.69
CA ARG A 83 -15.74 3.47 10.71
C ARG A 83 -15.00 2.73 9.57
N HIS A 84 -13.68 2.67 9.60
CA HIS A 84 -12.89 2.16 8.47
C HIS A 84 -11.93 1.07 8.91
N ASP A 85 -11.74 0.07 8.04
CA ASP A 85 -10.70 -0.94 8.18
C ASP A 85 -9.33 -0.26 8.36
N GLY A 86 -8.57 -0.75 9.33
CA GLY A 86 -7.23 -0.33 9.66
C GLY A 86 -6.31 -0.87 8.58
N GLY A 87 -5.04 -1.03 8.91
CA GLY A 87 -4.10 -1.67 8.00
C GLY A 87 -2.73 -1.08 8.13
N PHE A 88 -1.95 -1.19 7.08
CA PHE A 88 -0.55 -0.85 7.14
C PHE A 88 -0.04 -0.29 5.82
N GLY A 89 0.97 0.59 5.94
CA GLY A 89 1.68 1.14 4.81
C GLY A 89 2.95 0.36 4.58
N VAL A 90 3.13 -0.10 3.35
CA VAL A 90 4.35 -0.78 2.90
C VAL A 90 5.20 0.24 2.12
N ARG A 91 6.49 0.29 2.43
CA ARG A 91 7.50 0.99 1.63
C ARG A 91 8.24 -0.03 0.79
N PHE A 92 8.37 0.21 -0.51
CA PHE A 92 9.17 -0.65 -1.38
C PHE A 92 10.66 -0.43 -1.13
N VAL A 93 11.41 -1.52 -1.03
CA VAL A 93 12.85 -1.54 -0.78
C VAL A 93 13.57 -2.22 -1.93
N GLY A 94 14.79 -1.77 -2.25
CA GLY A 94 15.58 -2.37 -3.33
C GLY A 94 15.06 -2.16 -4.76
N THR A 95 13.94 -1.45 -4.96
CA THR A 95 13.38 -1.21 -6.30
C THR A 95 14.38 -0.42 -7.16
N ARG A 96 14.68 -0.90 -8.38
CA ARG A 96 15.60 -0.22 -9.29
C ARG A 96 15.01 1.11 -9.76
N ALA A 97 15.87 2.07 -10.13
CA ALA A 97 15.42 3.38 -10.59
C ALA A 97 14.49 3.29 -11.82
N MET A 98 14.78 2.37 -12.73
CA MET A 98 13.97 2.13 -13.93
C MET A 98 12.58 1.58 -13.58
N ASP A 99 12.49 0.65 -12.63
CA ASP A 99 11.20 0.07 -12.22
C ASP A 99 10.33 1.12 -11.52
N ARG A 100 10.94 1.98 -10.69
CA ARG A 100 10.23 3.13 -10.10
C ARG A 100 9.73 4.11 -11.17
N LEU A 101 10.52 4.39 -12.20
CA LEU A 101 10.14 5.28 -13.28
C LEU A 101 8.96 4.69 -14.08
N ARG A 102 9.04 3.41 -14.44
CA ARG A 102 7.94 2.69 -15.13
C ARG A 102 6.67 2.69 -14.30
N LEU A 103 6.77 2.41 -13.00
CA LEU A 103 5.64 2.45 -12.08
C LEU A 103 5.04 3.87 -11.98
N ARG A 104 5.89 4.92 -11.98
CA ARG A 104 5.44 6.31 -12.00
C ARG A 104 4.64 6.65 -13.26
N GLU A 105 5.14 6.26 -14.43
CA GLU A 105 4.43 6.49 -15.70
C GLU A 105 3.10 5.74 -15.76
N ARG A 106 3.05 4.50 -15.26
CA ARG A 106 1.80 3.71 -15.19
C ARG A 106 0.75 4.33 -14.27
N LEU A 107 1.18 5.05 -13.26
CA LEU A 107 0.31 5.73 -12.31
C LEU A 107 -0.09 7.15 -12.75
N ARG A 108 0.38 7.60 -13.90
CA ARG A 108 0.03 8.91 -14.46
C ARG A 108 -1.46 8.98 -14.78
N GLY A 109 -2.08 10.11 -14.50
CA GLY A 109 -3.52 10.31 -14.71
C GLY A 109 -4.42 9.74 -13.61
N VAL A 110 -3.91 8.88 -12.72
CA VAL A 110 -4.67 8.41 -11.56
C VAL A 110 -4.74 9.55 -10.53
N PRO A 111 -5.93 9.93 -10.01
CA PRO A 111 -6.04 10.99 -9.04
C PRO A 111 -5.40 10.59 -7.69
N PRO A 112 -4.94 11.55 -6.88
CA PRO A 112 -4.56 11.26 -5.51
C PRO A 112 -5.77 10.77 -4.68
N PRO A 113 -5.56 9.97 -3.63
CA PRO A 113 -6.65 9.59 -2.72
C PRO A 113 -7.22 10.84 -2.07
N LEU A 114 -8.55 10.99 -2.12
CA LEU A 114 -9.23 12.07 -1.44
C LEU A 114 -8.87 12.01 0.06
N PRO A 115 -8.65 13.17 0.71
CA PRO A 115 -8.52 13.21 2.15
C PRO A 115 -9.74 12.52 2.76
N ARG A 116 -9.52 11.40 3.45
CA ARG A 116 -10.59 10.75 4.21
C ARG A 116 -10.97 11.74 5.30
N ARG A 117 -12.09 12.44 5.09
CA ARG A 117 -12.61 13.44 6.02
C ARG A 117 -12.73 12.76 7.37
N ALA A 118 -11.93 13.19 8.35
CA ALA A 118 -12.17 12.84 9.73
C ALA A 118 -13.55 13.40 10.06
N VAL A 119 -14.56 12.53 10.06
CA VAL A 119 -15.88 12.92 10.55
C VAL A 119 -15.64 13.26 12.02
N ARG A 120 -15.72 14.55 12.36
CA ARG A 120 -15.75 14.97 13.75
C ARG A 120 -16.91 14.23 14.39
N ALA A 121 -16.61 13.42 15.41
CA ALA A 121 -17.64 12.86 16.27
C ALA A 121 -18.41 14.05 16.86
N ALA A 122 -19.73 14.06 16.67
CA ALA A 122 -20.66 14.91 17.39
C ALA A 122 -20.91 14.28 18.77
#